data_AF-A0A7Y0CRK5-F1
#
_entry.id   AF-A0A7Y0CRK5-F1
#
_cell.length_a   1.000
_cell.length_b   1.000
_cell.length_c   1.000
_cell.angle_alpha   90.00
_cell.angle_beta   90.00
_cell.angle_gamma   90.00
#
_symmetry.space_group_name_H-M   'P 1'
#
loop_
_entity.id
_entity.type
_entity.pdbx_description
1 polymer ?
#
loop_
_entity_poly.entity_id
_entity_poly.type
_entity_poly.pdbx_seq_one_letter_code
_entity_poly.pdbx_strand_id
1 'polypeptide(L)'
;MRLVIARCSVDYQGRLLAHLPLATRLLLVKADGSVLIHSDGGSYKPLNWMSPPCAMTEVAPESHEVADGVASVWVVQHAKSEDRLRVLLHEVLHDSDHELGVDPGLVKDGVEAHLQRLLAEHIATLGPGYTLVRREYMTAIGPVDILCKDASGASVAVEIKRRGDIDGVEQLTRYL
;
A
#
# COMPACT_ATOMS: atom_id res chain seq x y z
N MET A 1 11.69 -7.51 13.22
CA MET A 1 10.58 -6.53 13.17
C MET A 1 10.70 -5.69 14.42
N ARG A 2 10.94 -4.38 14.27
CA ARG A 2 10.99 -3.45 15.39
C ARG A 2 9.65 -2.71 15.49
N LEU A 3 9.10 -2.61 16.69
CA LEU A 3 7.89 -1.87 17.00
C LEU A 3 8.23 -0.76 17.98
N VAL A 4 8.01 0.48 17.59
CA VAL A 4 8.26 1.65 18.44
C VAL A 4 6.98 2.46 18.59
N ILE A 5 6.55 2.68 19.82
CA ILE A 5 5.50 3.65 20.14
C ILE A 5 6.21 4.90 20.65
N ALA A 6 6.05 6.01 19.95
CA ALA A 6 6.75 7.24 20.29
C ALA A 6 5.88 8.48 20.06
N ARG A 7 6.14 9.53 20.83
CA ARG A 7 5.72 10.89 20.49
C ARG A 7 6.68 11.43 19.45
N CYS A 8 6.18 11.65 18.23
CA CYS A 8 7.01 12.08 17.12
C CYS A 8 6.28 13.01 16.16
N SER A 9 7.03 13.74 15.36
CA SER A 9 6.57 14.34 14.11
C SER A 9 7.27 13.66 12.93
N VAL A 10 6.71 13.79 11.73
CA VAL A 10 7.27 13.15 10.53
C VAL A 10 7.23 14.11 9.35
N ASP A 11 8.37 14.24 8.67
CA ASP A 11 8.48 14.96 7.41
C ASP A 11 8.88 14.01 6.30
N TYR A 12 8.12 14.03 5.21
CA TYR A 12 8.46 13.36 3.97
C TYR A 12 8.81 14.40 2.92
N GLN A 13 9.94 14.19 2.25
CA GLN A 13 10.41 15.00 1.13
C GLN A 13 10.76 14.09 -0.04
N GLY A 14 10.29 14.44 -1.23
CA GLY A 14 10.54 13.66 -2.43
C GLY A 14 9.58 14.05 -3.54
N ARG A 15 8.90 13.07 -4.14
CA ARG A 15 7.86 13.31 -5.17
C ARG A 15 6.73 14.24 -4.73
N LEU A 16 6.51 14.33 -3.43
CA LEU A 16 5.60 15.28 -2.79
C LEU A 16 6.20 15.72 -1.45
N LEU A 17 5.58 16.71 -0.83
CA LEU A 17 5.85 17.08 0.55
C LEU A 17 4.69 16.61 1.42
N ALA A 18 4.99 15.96 2.54
CA ALA A 18 3.99 15.63 3.55
C ALA A 18 4.57 15.87 4.94
N HIS A 19 3.71 16.37 5.84
CA HIS A 19 4.05 16.62 7.22
C HIS A 19 3.00 15.97 8.13
N LEU A 20 3.46 15.25 9.14
CA LEU A 20 2.65 14.76 10.24
C LEU A 20 3.04 15.52 11.52
N PRO A 21 2.10 16.29 12.12
CA PRO A 21 2.39 17.09 13.33
C PRO A 21 2.69 16.21 14.53
N LEU A 22 3.27 16.76 15.60
CA LEU A 22 3.63 16.00 16.80
C LEU A 22 2.44 15.23 17.38
N ALA A 23 2.55 13.91 17.48
CA ALA A 23 1.56 13.03 18.09
C ALA A 23 2.19 11.69 18.51
N THR A 24 1.49 10.91 19.33
CA THR A 24 1.88 9.53 19.62
C THR A 24 1.53 8.63 18.43
N ARG A 25 2.50 7.87 17.94
CA ARG A 25 2.37 7.00 16.76
C ARG A 25 3.04 5.65 16.97
N LEU A 26 2.56 4.66 16.23
CA LEU A 26 3.23 3.37 16.06
C LEU A 26 4.14 3.44 14.83
N LEU A 27 5.42 3.19 15.03
CA LEU A 27 6.44 3.06 14.00
C LEU A 27 6.80 1.57 13.86
N LEU A 28 6.70 1.04 12.64
CA LEU A 28 7.09 -0.33 12.33
C LEU A 28 8.30 -0.33 11.42
N VAL A 29 9.35 -1.04 11.82
CA VAL A 29 10.53 -1.30 10.97
C VAL A 29 10.58 -2.79 10.65
N LYS A 30 10.34 -3.10 9.38
CA LYS A 30 10.33 -4.47 8.87
C LYS A 30 11.75 -4.95 8.56
N ALA A 31 11.92 -6.27 8.50
CA ALA A 31 13.20 -6.89 8.19
C ALA A 31 13.70 -6.61 6.76
N ASP A 32 12.79 -6.27 5.83
CA ASP A 32 13.12 -5.86 4.47
C ASP A 32 13.54 -4.37 4.36
N GLY A 33 13.57 -3.65 5.48
CA GLY A 33 13.88 -2.22 5.55
C GLY A 33 12.68 -1.30 5.47
N SER A 34 11.47 -1.80 5.20
CA SER A 34 10.26 -0.96 5.17
C SER A 34 10.04 -0.25 6.50
N VAL A 35 9.70 1.04 6.45
CA VAL A 35 9.29 1.83 7.62
C VAL A 35 7.87 2.32 7.43
N LEU A 36 7.00 2.09 8.42
CA LEU A 36 5.58 2.46 8.37
C LEU A 36 5.19 3.24 9.61
N ILE A 37 4.41 4.31 9.43
CA ILE A 37 3.92 5.17 10.51
C ILE A 37 2.41 5.07 10.58
N HIS A 38 1.89 4.65 11.74
CA HIS A 38 0.47 4.48 12.00
C HIS A 38 -0.01 5.37 13.14
N SER A 39 -1.28 5.76 13.05
CA SER A 39 -2.09 6.27 14.16
C SER A 39 -3.15 5.25 14.55
N ASP A 40 -3.79 5.45 15.71
CA ASP A 40 -4.86 4.59 16.20
C ASP A 40 -6.15 4.67 15.34
N GLY A 41 -6.36 5.79 14.64
CA GLY A 41 -7.49 5.99 13.72
C GLY A 41 -7.08 6.55 12.36
N GLY A 42 -8.05 6.81 11.49
CA GLY A 42 -7.86 7.53 10.22
C GLY A 42 -7.75 6.65 8.97
N SER A 43 -7.17 5.45 9.05
CA SER A 43 -7.14 4.46 7.97
C SER A 43 -6.55 3.13 8.47
N TYR A 44 -6.90 2.01 7.84
CA TYR A 44 -6.17 0.74 8.04
C TYR A 44 -4.77 0.78 7.40
N LYS A 45 -4.49 1.75 6.54
CA LYS A 45 -3.20 1.98 5.88
C LYS A 45 -2.30 2.87 6.76
N PRO A 46 -0.96 2.77 6.64
CA PRO A 46 -0.06 3.73 7.26
C PRO A 46 -0.34 5.16 6.78
N LEU A 47 -0.14 6.14 7.67
CA LEU A 47 -0.22 7.57 7.35
C LEU A 47 0.93 8.01 6.44
N ASN A 48 2.11 7.44 6.65
CA ASN A 48 3.29 7.66 5.83
C ASN A 48 4.18 6.41 5.90
N TRP A 49 4.94 6.14 4.84
CA TRP A 49 5.78 4.95 4.76
C TRP A 49 6.92 5.14 3.78
N MET A 50 7.97 4.33 3.96
CA MET A 50 9.01 4.10 2.97
C MET A 50 9.10 2.61 2.70
N SER A 51 8.96 2.21 1.44
CA SER A 51 9.12 0.82 1.00
C SER A 51 10.55 0.56 0.49
N PRO A 52 11.03 -0.69 0.52
CA PRO A 52 12.34 -1.02 0.01
C PRO A 52 12.45 -0.83 -1.51
N PRO A 53 13.67 -0.61 -2.03
CA PRO A 53 14.94 -0.57 -1.30
C PRO A 53 15.14 0.77 -0.57
N CYS A 54 15.31 0.73 0.75
CA CYS A 54 15.60 1.89 1.57
C CYS A 54 16.50 1.51 2.75
N ALA A 55 17.16 2.50 3.34
CA ALA A 55 17.97 2.34 4.54
C ALA A 55 17.48 3.33 5.61
N MET A 56 17.42 2.86 6.85
CA MET A 56 17.12 3.69 8.01
C MET A 56 18.37 3.85 8.87
N THR A 57 18.68 5.08 9.25
CA THR A 57 19.69 5.40 10.25
C THR A 57 19.10 6.26 11.35
N GLU A 58 19.57 6.06 12.57
CA GLU A 58 19.30 6.96 13.69
C GLU A 58 20.47 7.95 13.81
N VAL A 59 20.15 9.23 13.87
CA VAL A 59 21.11 10.32 13.95
C VAL A 59 20.78 11.24 15.12
N ALA A 60 21.80 11.95 15.61
CA ALA A 60 21.61 12.97 16.62
C ALA A 60 20.78 14.14 16.03
N PRO A 61 19.84 14.70 16.81
CA PRO A 61 19.09 15.89 16.41
C PRO A 61 20.01 17.10 16.24
N GLU A 62 19.63 18.00 15.34
CA GLU A 62 20.29 19.30 15.18
C GLU A 62 19.98 20.23 16.37
N SER A 63 20.78 21.28 16.57
CA SER A 63 20.64 22.17 17.74
C SER A 63 19.24 22.80 17.87
N HIS A 64 18.58 23.08 16.75
CA HIS A 64 17.22 23.62 16.77
C HIS A 64 16.17 22.54 17.12
N GLU A 65 16.34 21.31 16.62
CA GLU A 65 15.49 20.17 16.97
C GLU A 65 15.61 19.82 18.47
N VAL A 66 16.83 19.89 19.03
CA VAL A 66 17.04 19.73 20.48
C VAL A 66 16.29 20.80 21.27
N ALA A 67 16.32 22.07 20.82
CA ALA A 67 15.59 23.16 21.46
C ALA A 67 14.07 22.94 21.42
N ASP A 68 13.57 22.26 20.39
CA ASP A 68 12.17 21.85 20.24
C ASP A 68 11.83 20.54 21.00
N GLY A 69 12.79 19.98 21.74
CA GLY A 69 12.60 18.80 22.58
C GLY A 69 12.68 17.47 21.84
N VAL A 70 13.34 17.43 20.67
CA VAL A 70 13.63 16.20 19.95
C VAL A 70 14.81 15.49 20.61
N ALA A 71 14.64 14.20 20.91
CA ALA A 71 15.64 13.35 21.54
C ALA A 71 16.48 12.57 20.52
N SER A 72 15.86 12.07 19.45
CA SER A 72 16.56 11.43 18.33
C SER A 72 15.82 11.60 17.00
N VAL A 73 16.53 11.43 15.90
CA VAL A 73 15.94 11.54 14.56
C VAL A 73 16.22 10.26 13.79
N TRP A 74 15.18 9.66 13.23
CA TRP A 74 15.34 8.62 12.23
C TRP A 74 15.32 9.24 10.83
N VAL A 75 16.27 8.82 10.01
CA VAL A 75 16.35 9.17 8.59
C VAL A 75 16.19 7.90 7.77
N VAL A 76 15.10 7.82 7.01
CA VAL A 76 14.88 6.75 6.04
C VAL A 76 15.08 7.30 4.64
N GLN A 77 16.05 6.77 3.91
CA GLN A 77 16.39 7.19 2.55
C GLN A 77 16.07 6.08 1.56
N HIS A 78 15.29 6.38 0.52
CA HIS A 78 15.09 5.46 -0.58
C HIS A 78 16.36 5.34 -1.43
N ALA A 79 16.70 4.14 -1.88
CA ALA A 79 17.97 3.87 -2.56
C ALA A 79 18.00 4.27 -4.05
N LYS A 80 16.82 4.50 -4.65
CA LYS A 80 16.68 4.78 -6.09
C LYS A 80 16.01 6.12 -6.40
N SER A 81 15.65 6.88 -5.39
CA SER A 81 15.04 8.21 -5.53
C SER A 81 15.49 9.10 -4.39
N GLU A 82 15.28 10.40 -4.56
CA GLU A 82 15.52 11.41 -3.52
C GLU A 82 14.45 11.39 -2.41
N ASP A 83 13.56 10.38 -2.41
CA ASP A 83 12.50 10.25 -1.41
C ASP A 83 13.13 9.97 -0.02
N ARG A 84 12.84 10.85 0.95
CA ARG A 84 13.38 10.83 2.30
C ARG A 84 12.27 11.01 3.33
N LEU A 85 12.33 10.22 4.39
CA LEU A 85 11.44 10.30 5.55
C LEU A 85 12.27 10.63 6.79
N ARG A 86 11.95 11.73 7.47
CA ARG A 86 12.53 12.09 8.77
C ARG A 86 11.48 11.92 9.85
N VAL A 87 11.78 11.10 10.87
CA VAL A 87 10.93 10.94 12.05
C VAL A 87 11.66 11.56 13.23
N LEU A 88 11.12 12.66 13.75
CA LEU A 88 11.69 13.38 14.90
C LEU A 88 11.06 12.81 16.16
N LEU A 89 11.83 12.06 16.95
CA LEU A 89 11.38 11.38 18.15
C LEU A 89 11.57 12.31 19.36
N HIS A 90 10.47 12.70 20.00
CA HIS A 90 10.51 13.49 21.24
C HIS A 90 10.55 12.59 22.48
N GLU A 91 9.81 11.48 22.45
CA GLU A 91 9.74 10.53 23.56
C GLU A 91 9.44 9.14 23.02
N VAL A 92 10.22 8.14 23.44
CA VAL A 92 9.95 6.73 23.14
C VAL A 92 9.21 6.12 24.33
N LEU A 93 7.97 5.71 24.10
CA LEU A 93 7.09 5.10 25.11
C LEU A 93 7.24 3.58 25.15
N HIS A 94 7.57 2.97 24.01
CA HIS A 94 7.82 1.53 23.89
C HIS A 94 8.76 1.27 22.71
N ASP A 95 9.67 0.31 22.87
CA ASP A 95 10.58 -0.16 21.83
C ASP A 95 10.80 -1.66 22.02
N SER A 96 10.45 -2.46 21.01
CA SER A 96 10.67 -3.91 21.05
C SER A 96 11.02 -4.48 19.69
N ASP A 97 11.81 -5.56 19.70
CA ASP A 97 12.28 -6.27 18.52
C ASP A 97 11.84 -7.73 18.56
N HIS A 98 11.34 -8.21 17.43
CA HIS A 98 10.80 -9.58 17.28
C HIS A 98 11.26 -10.22 15.97
N GLU A 99 11.63 -11.50 16.04
CA GLU A 99 11.82 -12.35 14.87
C GLU A 99 10.50 -13.03 14.50
N LEU A 100 9.99 -12.76 13.29
CA LEU A 100 8.73 -13.35 12.82
C LEU A 100 8.94 -14.68 12.07
N GLY A 101 10.19 -15.05 11.79
CA GLY A 101 10.54 -16.25 11.02
C GLY A 101 10.22 -16.13 9.52
N VAL A 102 10.12 -17.28 8.87
CA VAL A 102 9.79 -17.39 7.44
C VAL A 102 8.27 -17.33 7.28
N ASP A 103 7.80 -16.34 6.53
CA ASP A 103 6.38 -16.23 6.18
C ASP A 103 6.02 -17.29 5.12
N PRO A 104 5.00 -18.14 5.35
CA PRO A 104 4.56 -19.14 4.38
C PRO A 104 3.80 -18.53 3.19
N GLY A 105 3.55 -17.21 3.21
CA GLY A 105 2.77 -16.50 2.21
C GLY A 105 1.28 -16.48 2.54
N LEU A 106 0.62 -15.41 2.10
CA LEU A 106 -0.83 -15.31 2.12
C LEU A 106 -1.44 -16.26 1.07
N VAL A 107 -2.11 -17.32 1.53
CA VAL A 107 -2.93 -18.17 0.66
C VAL A 107 -4.28 -17.48 0.42
N LYS A 108 -4.46 -16.90 -0.77
CA LYS A 108 -5.75 -16.39 -1.21
C LYS A 108 -6.53 -17.54 -1.82
N ASP A 109 -7.63 -17.94 -1.17
CA ASP A 109 -8.57 -18.88 -1.78
C ASP A 109 -9.16 -18.24 -3.05
N GLY A 110 -8.97 -18.91 -4.19
CA GLY A 110 -9.17 -18.40 -5.54
C GLY A 110 -10.62 -18.20 -5.93
N VAL A 111 -11.49 -17.77 -5.02
CA VAL A 111 -12.92 -17.53 -5.30
C VAL A 111 -13.07 -16.59 -6.48
N GLU A 112 -12.25 -15.53 -6.59
CA GLU A 112 -12.31 -14.60 -7.72
C GLU A 112 -11.84 -15.24 -9.03
N ALA A 113 -10.79 -16.06 -9.01
CA ALA A 113 -10.37 -16.83 -10.19
C ALA A 113 -11.43 -17.86 -10.63
N HIS A 114 -12.13 -18.48 -9.67
CA HIS A 114 -13.25 -19.37 -9.95
C HIS A 114 -14.46 -18.62 -10.50
N LEU A 115 -14.81 -17.46 -9.93
CA LEU A 115 -15.87 -16.59 -10.43
C LEU A 115 -15.56 -16.09 -11.85
N GLN A 116 -14.30 -15.72 -12.11
CA GLN A 116 -13.83 -15.33 -13.44
C GLN A 116 -13.99 -16.46 -14.45
N ARG A 117 -13.54 -17.67 -14.10
CA ARG A 117 -13.74 -18.84 -14.96
C ARG A 117 -15.23 -19.12 -15.20
N LEU A 118 -16.05 -19.12 -14.14
CA LEU A 118 -17.48 -19.41 -14.22
C LEU A 118 -18.23 -18.38 -15.08
N LEU A 119 -17.95 -17.08 -14.89
CA LEU A 119 -18.58 -16.03 -15.68
C LEU A 119 -18.11 -16.06 -17.14
N ALA A 120 -16.86 -16.41 -17.41
CA ALA A 120 -16.37 -16.58 -18.78
C ALA A 120 -17.04 -17.77 -19.49
N GLU A 121 -17.25 -18.89 -18.79
CA GLU A 121 -18.00 -20.06 -19.29
C GLU A 121 -19.48 -19.72 -19.56
N HIS A 122 -20.04 -18.78 -18.79
CA HIS A 122 -21.44 -18.33 -18.90
C HIS A 122 -21.55 -16.84 -19.25
N ILE A 123 -20.79 -16.36 -20.23
CA ILE A 123 -20.70 -14.91 -20.54
C ILE A 123 -22.05 -14.27 -20.87
N ALA A 124 -23.01 -15.05 -21.38
CA ALA A 124 -24.37 -14.62 -21.64
C ALA A 124 -25.15 -14.18 -20.38
N THR A 125 -24.67 -14.50 -19.17
CA THR A 125 -25.24 -13.99 -17.91
C THR A 125 -25.14 -12.46 -17.80
N LEU A 126 -24.18 -11.82 -18.50
CA LEU A 126 -24.09 -10.36 -18.59
C LEU A 126 -25.21 -9.74 -19.43
N GLY A 127 -25.78 -10.51 -20.36
CA GLY A 127 -26.88 -10.10 -21.21
C GLY A 127 -26.93 -10.86 -22.54
N PRO A 128 -28.08 -10.86 -23.23
CA PRO A 128 -28.19 -11.44 -24.57
C PRO A 128 -27.17 -10.84 -25.54
N GLY A 129 -26.56 -11.68 -26.38
CA GLY A 129 -25.60 -11.26 -27.40
C GLY A 129 -24.18 -10.99 -26.88
N TYR A 130 -23.92 -11.12 -25.57
CA TYR A 130 -22.56 -11.04 -25.05
C TYR A 130 -21.71 -12.23 -25.51
N THR A 131 -20.47 -11.95 -25.93
CA THR A 131 -19.50 -12.96 -26.35
C THR A 131 -18.14 -12.74 -25.71
N LEU A 132 -17.51 -13.81 -25.21
CA LEU A 132 -16.21 -13.74 -24.57
C LEU A 132 -15.13 -13.45 -25.62
N VAL A 133 -14.27 -12.46 -25.37
CA VAL A 133 -13.06 -12.23 -26.16
C VAL A 133 -11.89 -12.96 -25.52
N ARG A 134 -11.60 -12.64 -24.25
CA ARG A 134 -10.45 -13.21 -23.53
C ARG A 134 -10.59 -13.01 -22.02
N ARG A 135 -10.09 -13.98 -21.26
CA ARG A 135 -9.82 -13.86 -19.83
C ARG A 135 -8.42 -13.30 -19.59
N GLU A 136 -8.25 -12.50 -18.55
CA GLU A 136 -6.97 -11.86 -18.19
C GLU A 136 -6.34 -11.17 -19.40
N TYR A 137 -7.11 -10.27 -20.02
CA TYR A 137 -6.66 -9.52 -21.18
C TYR A 137 -5.63 -8.48 -20.73
N MET A 138 -4.35 -8.71 -21.07
CA MET A 138 -3.25 -7.83 -20.67
C MET A 138 -3.38 -6.42 -21.29
N THR A 139 -3.25 -5.40 -20.45
CA THR A 139 -3.12 -3.99 -20.84
C THR A 139 -1.77 -3.42 -20.36
N ALA A 140 -1.50 -2.16 -20.67
CA ALA A 140 -0.29 -1.46 -20.20
C ALA A 140 -0.21 -1.31 -18.67
N ILE A 141 -1.34 -1.41 -17.96
CA ILE A 141 -1.45 -1.19 -16.51
C ILE A 141 -1.80 -2.46 -15.72
N GLY A 142 -2.05 -3.57 -16.40
CA GLY A 142 -2.44 -4.84 -15.78
C GLY A 142 -3.53 -5.59 -16.59
N PRO A 143 -3.83 -6.85 -16.22
CA PRO A 143 -4.89 -7.60 -16.88
C PRO A 143 -6.28 -7.07 -16.52
N VAL A 144 -7.18 -7.04 -17.50
CA VAL A 144 -8.63 -6.99 -17.28
C VAL A 144 -9.11 -8.42 -17.05
N ASP A 145 -9.89 -8.68 -16.01
CA ASP A 145 -10.38 -10.03 -15.67
C ASP A 145 -11.08 -10.71 -16.85
N ILE A 146 -12.06 -10.03 -17.46
CA ILE A 146 -12.73 -10.46 -18.69
C ILE A 146 -12.86 -9.29 -19.66
N LEU A 147 -12.40 -9.49 -20.88
CA LEU A 147 -12.78 -8.69 -22.03
C LEU A 147 -13.84 -9.46 -22.84
N CYS A 148 -14.96 -8.81 -23.13
CA CYS A 148 -16.05 -9.37 -23.94
C CYS A 148 -16.58 -8.34 -24.95
N LYS A 149 -17.45 -8.80 -25.84
CA LYS A 149 -18.26 -7.94 -26.73
C LYS A 149 -19.71 -7.98 -26.31
N ASP A 150 -20.39 -6.85 -26.34
CA ASP A 150 -21.85 -6.79 -26.20
C ASP A 150 -22.57 -7.13 -27.52
N ALA A 151 -23.91 -7.09 -27.50
CA ALA A 151 -24.75 -7.36 -28.67
C ALA A 151 -24.53 -6.40 -29.85
N SER A 152 -23.97 -5.21 -29.60
CA SER A 152 -23.62 -4.22 -30.63
C SER A 152 -22.21 -4.39 -31.19
N GLY A 153 -21.41 -5.28 -30.59
CA GLY A 153 -20.00 -5.50 -30.92
C GLY A 153 -19.03 -4.54 -30.19
N ALA A 154 -19.53 -3.71 -29.27
CA ALA A 154 -18.71 -2.83 -28.45
C ALA A 154 -17.89 -3.65 -27.43
N SER A 155 -16.65 -3.21 -27.16
CA SER A 155 -15.80 -3.86 -26.16
C SER A 155 -16.28 -3.52 -24.75
N VAL A 156 -16.42 -4.53 -23.91
CA VAL A 156 -16.80 -4.38 -22.49
C VAL A 156 -15.72 -5.02 -21.63
N ALA A 157 -15.17 -4.24 -20.71
CA ALA A 157 -14.27 -4.71 -19.66
C ALA A 157 -15.10 -5.07 -18.42
N VAL A 158 -14.87 -6.24 -17.85
CA VAL A 158 -15.55 -6.72 -16.65
C VAL A 158 -14.48 -7.03 -15.61
N GLU A 159 -14.60 -6.38 -14.45
CA GLU A 159 -13.79 -6.64 -13.25
C GLU A 159 -14.63 -7.46 -12.26
N ILE A 160 -14.04 -8.51 -11.69
CA ILE A 160 -14.75 -9.47 -10.85
C ILE A 160 -14.19 -9.39 -9.44
N LYS A 161 -15.08 -9.06 -8.50
CA LYS A 161 -14.77 -9.09 -7.07
C LYS A 161 -15.73 -10.03 -6.36
N ARG A 162 -15.23 -10.74 -5.35
CA ARG A 162 -16.10 -11.52 -4.45
C ARG A 162 -17.10 -10.61 -3.71
N ARG A 163 -16.66 -9.39 -3.37
CA ARG A 163 -17.49 -8.31 -2.81
C ARG A 163 -17.21 -7.05 -3.60
N GLY A 164 -18.25 -6.44 -4.16
CA GLY A 164 -18.12 -5.17 -4.86
C GLY A 164 -17.88 -4.04 -3.86
N ASP A 165 -16.69 -3.45 -3.91
CA ASP A 165 -16.27 -2.28 -3.12
C ASP A 165 -15.61 -1.25 -4.04
N ILE A 166 -15.30 -0.05 -3.51
CA ILE A 166 -14.74 1.07 -4.28
C ILE A 166 -13.43 0.70 -5.01
N ASP A 167 -12.61 -0.18 -4.42
CA ASP A 167 -11.37 -0.67 -5.02
C ASP A 167 -11.61 -1.32 -6.40
N GLY A 168 -12.73 -2.03 -6.58
CA GLY A 168 -13.09 -2.62 -7.87
C GLY A 168 -13.50 -1.58 -8.92
N VAL A 169 -14.17 -0.51 -8.48
CA VAL A 169 -14.55 0.61 -9.37
C VAL A 169 -13.31 1.36 -9.82
N GLU A 170 -12.42 1.70 -8.88
CA GLU A 170 -11.16 2.38 -9.19
C GLU A 170 -10.30 1.57 -10.14
N GLN A 171 -10.26 0.24 -9.98
CA GLN A 171 -9.54 -0.64 -10.89
C GLN A 171 -10.13 -0.59 -12.31
N LEU A 172 -11.46 -0.67 -12.44
CA LEU A 172 -12.15 -0.60 -13.74
C LEU A 172 -11.91 0.73 -14.46
N THR A 173 -11.93 1.85 -13.72
CA THR A 173 -11.67 3.19 -14.27
C THR A 173 -10.26 3.32 -14.82
N ARG A 174 -9.28 2.56 -14.35
CA ARG A 174 -7.92 2.63 -14.91
C ARG A 174 -7.83 2.02 -16.31
N TYR A 175 -8.71 1.07 -16.66
CA TYR A 175 -8.69 0.40 -17.96
C TYR A 175 -9.37 1.20 -19.08
N LEU A 176 -10.18 2.21 -18.73
CA LEU A 176 -11.00 3.02 -19.63
C LEU A 176 -10.41 4.42 -19.80
#